data_AF-A0A954JRZ2-F1
#
_entry.id   AF-A0A954JRZ2-F1
#
_cell.length_a   1.000
_cell.length_b   1.000
_cell.length_c   1.000
_cell.angle_alpha   90.00
_cell.angle_beta   90.00
_cell.angle_gamma   90.00
#
_symmetry.space_group_name_H-M   'P 1'
#
loop_
_entity.id
_entity.type
_entity.pdbx_description
1 polymer ?
#
loop_
_entity_poly.entity_id
_entity_poly.type
_entity_poly.pdbx_seq_one_letter_code
_entity_poly.pdbx_strand_id
1 'polypeptide(L)'
;PIGGVLATDNTVIPYAVGVDIACRMKLTVLDLPVAMLERKEDKLIKALESETKFGVGGHFKQRREHGVMDADWSVTGVTRDLKDKAWSQLGTSGSGNHFVEFGTLTLEQPDLGLEAGTWLAVLSHSGSRGSGAAVASTYSKRAMNLRPDLPRELKHLAWLDLDSEDGQEYWAAMTLMGEYAAANHA
;
A
#
# COMPACT_ATOMS: atom_id res chain seq x y z
N PRO A 1 4.39 -2.58 18.33
CA PRO A 1 4.58 -1.13 18.03
C PRO A 1 4.74 -0.95 16.50
N ILE A 2 4.61 0.27 15.97
CA ILE A 2 5.02 0.55 14.58
C ILE A 2 6.51 0.21 14.45
N GLY A 3 6.89 -0.50 13.39
CA GLY A 3 8.24 -1.04 13.20
C GLY A 3 8.55 -2.31 13.99
N GLY A 4 7.54 -2.90 14.66
CA GLY A 4 7.67 -4.19 15.33
C GLY A 4 7.50 -5.36 14.37
N VAL A 5 8.14 -6.48 14.70
CA VAL A 5 7.95 -7.77 14.05
C VAL A 5 7.45 -8.76 15.10
N LEU A 6 6.39 -9.50 14.79
CA LEU A 6 5.83 -10.54 15.64
C LEU A 6 5.49 -11.74 14.76
N ALA A 7 6.11 -12.88 15.06
CA ALA A 7 5.71 -14.15 14.48
C ALA A 7 4.65 -14.79 15.39
N THR A 8 3.63 -15.35 14.77
CA THR A 8 2.51 -16.03 15.42
C THR A 8 2.36 -17.43 14.85
N ASP A 9 1.88 -18.36 15.67
CA ASP A 9 1.51 -19.70 15.22
C ASP A 9 0.04 -19.71 14.82
N ASN A 10 -0.24 -20.14 13.59
CA ASN A 10 -1.57 -20.28 12.96
C ASN A 10 -2.59 -19.15 13.22
N THR A 11 -2.13 -17.93 13.43
CA THR A 11 -2.99 -16.81 13.81
C THR A 11 -2.50 -15.53 13.18
N VAL A 12 -3.41 -14.57 13.01
CA VAL A 12 -3.09 -13.25 12.48
C VAL A 12 -3.74 -12.18 13.34
N ILE A 13 -3.02 -11.08 13.56
CA ILE A 13 -3.48 -9.92 14.35
C ILE A 13 -3.70 -8.76 13.37
N PRO A 14 -4.94 -8.52 12.89
CA PRO A 14 -5.19 -7.54 11.83
C PRO A 14 -4.67 -6.14 12.14
N TYR A 15 -4.77 -5.72 13.40
CA TYR A 15 -4.28 -4.41 13.83
C TYR A 15 -2.74 -4.32 13.83
N ALA A 16 -2.03 -5.43 14.05
CA ALA A 16 -0.57 -5.48 14.03
C ALA A 16 0.01 -5.47 12.61
N VAL A 17 -0.76 -5.94 11.61
CA VAL A 17 -0.43 -5.77 10.18
C VAL A 17 -0.43 -4.29 9.80
N GLY A 18 -1.37 -3.53 10.38
CA GLY A 18 -1.47 -2.07 10.22
C GLY A 18 -2.75 -1.64 9.52
N VAL A 19 -3.15 -0.39 9.80
CA VAL A 19 -4.38 0.19 9.26
C VAL A 19 -4.26 0.55 7.77
N ASP A 20 -3.06 0.88 7.29
CA ASP A 20 -2.80 0.99 5.85
C ASP A 20 -2.09 -0.28 5.39
N ILE A 21 -2.91 -1.29 5.07
CA ILE A 21 -2.41 -2.62 4.70
C ILE A 21 -1.43 -2.46 3.53
N ALA A 22 -0.25 -3.04 3.69
CA ALA A 22 0.79 -3.05 2.66
C ALA A 22 1.28 -1.66 2.20
N CYS A 23 1.17 -0.62 3.04
CA CYS A 23 1.88 0.64 2.86
C CYS A 23 3.38 0.36 2.68
N ARG A 24 3.95 0.82 1.56
CA ARG A 24 5.29 0.43 1.10
C ARG A 24 5.94 1.51 0.25
N MET A 25 7.24 1.36 0.07
CA MET A 25 8.02 2.20 -0.82
C MET A 25 8.39 1.44 -2.09
N LYS A 26 8.37 2.11 -3.23
CA LYS A 26 8.91 1.60 -4.51
C LYS A 26 9.89 2.62 -5.07
N LEU A 27 11.11 2.15 -5.31
CA LEU A 27 12.15 2.90 -6.01
C LEU A 27 12.16 2.46 -7.48
N THR A 28 12.01 3.42 -8.39
CA THR A 28 12.13 3.22 -9.83
C THR A 28 13.36 3.96 -10.32
N VAL A 29 14.33 3.24 -10.89
CA VAL A 29 15.52 3.84 -11.49
C VAL A 29 15.25 4.13 -12.96
N LEU A 30 15.60 5.33 -13.42
CA LEU A 30 15.34 5.79 -14.77
C LEU A 30 16.64 5.88 -15.56
N ASP A 31 16.62 5.41 -16.81
CA ASP A 31 17.68 5.65 -17.78
C ASP A 31 17.57 7.09 -18.34
N LEU A 32 17.74 8.06 -17.45
CA LEU A 32 17.65 9.48 -17.74
C LEU A 32 18.79 10.24 -17.01
N PRO A 33 19.31 11.34 -17.59
CA PRO A 33 20.38 12.08 -16.95
C PRO A 33 19.97 12.71 -15.61
N VAL A 34 20.81 12.52 -14.58
CA VAL A 34 20.62 13.15 -13.24
C VAL A 34 20.51 14.68 -13.33
N ALA A 35 21.20 15.30 -14.29
CA ALA A 35 21.13 16.74 -14.56
C ALA A 35 19.71 17.25 -14.87
N MET A 36 18.74 16.37 -15.12
CA MET A 36 17.33 16.74 -15.23
C MET A 36 16.74 17.32 -13.95
N LEU A 37 17.24 16.91 -12.77
CA LEU A 37 16.79 17.46 -11.48
C LEU A 37 16.97 18.98 -11.44
N GLU A 38 18.08 19.49 -11.96
CA GLU A 38 18.37 20.93 -11.99
C GLU A 38 17.85 21.61 -13.26
N ARG A 39 18.01 20.97 -14.43
CA ARG A 39 17.77 21.61 -15.73
C ARG A 39 16.32 21.51 -16.23
N LYS A 40 15.54 20.61 -15.63
CA LYS A 40 14.19 20.23 -16.10
C LYS A 40 13.21 19.99 -14.95
N GLU A 41 13.41 20.64 -13.81
CA GLU A 41 12.58 20.52 -12.61
C GLU A 41 11.07 20.65 -12.92
N ASP A 42 10.66 21.70 -13.64
CA ASP A 42 9.26 21.90 -14.06
C ASP A 42 8.65 20.71 -14.80
N LYS A 43 9.46 20.01 -15.60
CA LYS A 43 8.99 18.83 -16.36
C LYS A 43 8.77 17.64 -15.41
N LEU A 44 9.65 17.48 -14.43
CA LEU A 44 9.56 16.42 -13.43
C LEU A 44 8.36 16.65 -12.50
N ILE A 45 8.17 17.88 -12.01
CA ILE A 45 7.00 18.27 -11.21
C ILE A 45 5.71 18.00 -11.99
N LYS A 46 5.61 18.46 -13.24
CA LYS A 46 4.43 18.23 -14.08
C LYS A 46 4.14 16.74 -14.27
N ALA A 47 5.17 15.90 -14.40
CA ALA A 47 4.99 14.46 -14.51
C ALA A 47 4.39 13.85 -13.23
N LEU A 48 4.81 14.31 -12.04
CA LEU A 48 4.18 13.86 -10.79
C LEU A 48 2.73 14.34 -10.69
N GLU A 49 2.46 15.61 -11.01
CA GLU A 49 1.12 16.19 -10.92
C GLU A 49 0.13 15.57 -11.93
N SER A 50 0.63 15.10 -13.09
CA SER A 50 -0.18 14.40 -14.09
C SER A 50 -0.41 12.93 -13.72
N GLU A 51 0.63 12.25 -13.23
CA GLU A 51 0.60 10.79 -13.03
C GLU A 51 0.18 10.34 -11.63
N THR A 52 0.09 11.24 -10.65
CA THR A 52 -0.49 10.92 -9.34
C THR A 52 -1.44 12.02 -8.83
N LYS A 53 -2.17 11.70 -7.74
CA LYS A 53 -3.01 12.62 -6.98
C LYS A 53 -2.74 12.47 -5.49
N PHE A 54 -2.66 13.62 -4.81
CA PHE A 54 -2.51 13.72 -3.37
C PHE A 54 -3.81 14.19 -2.71
N GLY A 55 -3.92 13.99 -1.40
CA GLY A 55 -5.07 14.35 -0.60
C GLY A 55 -6.07 13.21 -0.37
N VAL A 56 -6.91 13.40 0.65
CA VAL A 56 -8.00 12.46 0.97
C VAL A 56 -9.05 12.53 -0.13
N GLY A 57 -9.41 11.38 -0.70
CA GLY A 57 -10.42 11.31 -1.77
C GLY A 57 -9.91 11.72 -3.16
N GLY A 58 -8.59 11.90 -3.32
CA GLY A 58 -7.98 12.06 -4.64
C GLY A 58 -8.36 10.91 -5.56
N HIS A 59 -8.76 11.23 -6.78
CA HIS A 59 -9.15 10.29 -7.82
C HIS A 59 -8.81 10.86 -9.20
N PHE A 60 -8.70 9.97 -10.19
CA PHE A 60 -8.58 10.38 -11.58
C PHE A 60 -9.97 10.46 -12.24
N LYS A 61 -10.15 11.44 -13.15
CA LYS A 61 -11.37 11.55 -13.97
C LYS A 61 -11.54 10.33 -14.87
N GLN A 62 -10.43 9.88 -15.47
CA GLN A 62 -10.35 8.62 -16.19
C GLN A 62 -9.74 7.58 -15.25
N ARG A 63 -10.45 6.48 -15.00
CA ARG A 63 -9.94 5.41 -14.14
C ARG A 63 -8.67 4.83 -14.75
N ARG A 64 -7.68 4.55 -13.91
CA ARG A 64 -6.49 3.82 -14.34
C ARG A 64 -6.85 2.35 -14.50
N GLU A 65 -6.22 1.70 -15.47
CA GLU A 65 -6.38 0.28 -15.72
C GLU A 65 -5.16 -0.46 -15.18
N HIS A 66 -5.39 -1.56 -14.48
CA HIS A 66 -4.34 -2.46 -14.00
C HIS A 66 -4.97 -3.82 -13.72
N GLY A 67 -4.24 -4.92 -13.96
CA GLY A 67 -4.76 -6.28 -13.79
C GLY A 67 -5.24 -6.64 -12.37
N VAL A 68 -4.91 -5.81 -11.37
CA VAL A 68 -5.44 -5.96 -10.00
C VAL A 68 -6.96 -5.71 -9.93
N MET A 69 -7.50 -4.94 -10.88
CA MET A 69 -8.94 -4.70 -10.94
C MET A 69 -9.70 -5.87 -11.59
N ASP A 70 -8.98 -6.77 -12.26
CA ASP A 70 -9.51 -8.03 -12.81
C ASP A 70 -9.46 -9.18 -11.80
N ALA A 71 -8.75 -9.00 -10.67
CA ALA A 71 -8.73 -9.97 -9.59
C ALA A 71 -10.12 -10.22 -8.99
N ASP A 72 -10.25 -11.28 -8.20
CA ASP A 72 -11.50 -11.54 -7.48
C ASP A 72 -11.66 -10.59 -6.28
N TRP A 73 -12.38 -9.49 -6.50
CA TRP A 73 -12.75 -8.58 -5.42
C TRP A 73 -13.90 -9.11 -4.56
N SER A 74 -14.54 -10.21 -4.95
CA SER A 74 -15.64 -10.83 -4.20
C SER A 74 -15.19 -11.80 -3.11
N VAL A 75 -13.87 -11.97 -2.91
CA VAL A 75 -13.27 -12.78 -1.83
C VAL A 75 -13.85 -12.50 -0.45
N THR A 76 -14.33 -11.28 -0.20
CA THR A 76 -15.11 -10.92 0.99
C THR A 76 -16.20 -9.90 0.62
N GLY A 77 -17.20 -9.75 1.49
CA GLY A 77 -18.20 -8.69 1.33
C GLY A 77 -17.59 -7.29 1.33
N VAL A 78 -16.60 -7.04 2.20
CA VAL A 78 -15.96 -5.72 2.32
C VAL A 78 -15.15 -5.37 1.08
N THR A 79 -14.38 -6.29 0.50
CA THR A 79 -13.63 -6.03 -0.72
C THR A 79 -14.56 -5.79 -1.91
N ARG A 80 -15.63 -6.58 -2.03
CA ARG A 80 -16.60 -6.44 -3.13
C ARG A 80 -17.21 -5.04 -3.15
N ASP A 81 -17.69 -4.59 -1.99
CA ASP A 81 -18.37 -3.31 -1.84
C ASP A 81 -17.40 -2.12 -2.02
N LEU A 82 -16.09 -2.35 -1.89
CA LEU A 82 -15.04 -1.35 -2.04
C LEU A 82 -14.38 -1.32 -3.42
N LYS A 83 -14.71 -2.24 -4.33
CA LYS A 83 -14.05 -2.34 -5.66
C LYS A 83 -14.07 -1.03 -6.43
N ASP A 84 -15.23 -0.38 -6.54
CA ASP A 84 -15.35 0.88 -7.28
C ASP A 84 -14.54 2.02 -6.64
N LYS A 85 -14.55 2.09 -5.30
CA LYS A 85 -13.75 3.06 -4.56
C LYS A 85 -12.27 2.82 -4.80
N ALA A 86 -11.81 1.58 -4.70
CA ALA A 86 -10.43 1.21 -5.01
C ALA A 86 -10.07 1.62 -6.45
N TRP A 87 -10.90 1.28 -7.43
CA TRP A 87 -10.62 1.63 -8.83
C TRP A 87 -10.47 3.14 -9.04
N SER A 88 -11.35 3.95 -8.42
CA SER A 88 -11.24 5.42 -8.51
C SER A 88 -9.96 5.99 -7.90
N GLN A 89 -9.36 5.29 -6.93
CA GLN A 89 -8.16 5.69 -6.19
C GLN A 89 -6.89 5.03 -6.73
N LEU A 90 -7.00 4.13 -7.71
CA LEU A 90 -5.86 3.41 -8.29
C LEU A 90 -4.86 4.40 -8.91
N GLY A 91 -3.59 4.26 -8.52
CA GLY A 91 -2.49 5.13 -8.95
C GLY A 91 -2.44 6.49 -8.23
N THR A 92 -3.20 6.67 -7.15
CA THR A 92 -3.11 7.88 -6.31
C THR A 92 -2.15 7.68 -5.14
N SER A 93 -1.37 8.71 -4.81
CA SER A 93 -0.49 8.70 -3.63
C SER A 93 -1.28 8.86 -2.34
N GLY A 94 -2.29 9.74 -2.34
CA GLY A 94 -3.10 9.99 -1.16
C GLY A 94 -2.54 11.01 -0.17
N SER A 95 -2.68 10.72 1.13
CA SER A 95 -2.46 11.67 2.23
C SER A 95 -1.68 11.02 3.37
N GLY A 96 -1.29 11.81 4.37
CA GLY A 96 -0.52 11.33 5.51
C GLY A 96 0.97 11.43 5.22
N ASN A 97 1.71 10.35 5.47
CA ASN A 97 3.15 10.25 5.19
C ASN A 97 3.46 9.79 3.75
N HIS A 98 2.47 9.78 2.85
CA HIS A 98 2.62 9.34 1.46
C HIS A 98 3.22 10.45 0.59
N PHE A 99 4.17 10.09 -0.26
CA PHE A 99 4.91 11.03 -1.12
C PHE A 99 5.33 10.35 -2.43
N VAL A 100 5.66 11.16 -3.43
CA VAL A 100 6.41 10.71 -4.62
C VAL A 100 7.42 11.79 -4.93
N GLU A 101 8.69 11.42 -5.03
CA GLU A 101 9.78 12.38 -5.20
C GLU A 101 10.81 11.86 -6.21
N PHE A 102 11.32 12.77 -7.04
CA PHE A 102 12.51 12.52 -7.81
C PHE A 102 13.75 12.74 -6.95
N GLY A 103 14.76 11.90 -7.12
CA GLY A 103 16.02 11.99 -6.39
C GLY A 103 17.14 11.27 -7.13
N THR A 104 18.21 10.98 -6.39
CA THR A 104 19.35 10.24 -6.92
C THR A 104 19.52 8.91 -6.20
N LEU A 105 19.89 7.88 -6.94
CA LEU A 105 20.43 6.62 -6.41
C LEU A 105 21.92 6.59 -6.75
N THR A 106 22.79 6.47 -5.75
CA THR A 106 24.22 6.30 -5.96
C THR A 106 24.64 4.89 -5.58
N LEU A 107 25.28 4.20 -6.52
CA LEU A 107 25.86 2.87 -6.33
C LEU A 107 27.39 3.00 -6.37
N GLU A 108 28.06 2.64 -5.28
CA GLU A 108 29.54 2.66 -5.20
C GLU A 108 30.17 1.53 -6.02
N GLN A 109 29.42 0.45 -6.24
CA GLN A 109 29.79 -0.73 -7.00
C GLN A 109 28.57 -1.27 -7.76
N PRO A 110 28.75 -2.05 -8.84
CA PRO A 110 27.61 -2.61 -9.57
C PRO A 110 26.68 -3.43 -8.66
N ASP A 111 25.39 -3.09 -8.68
CA ASP A 111 24.33 -3.72 -7.88
C ASP A 111 22.97 -3.48 -8.54
N LEU A 112 21.93 -4.22 -8.16
CA LEU A 112 20.56 -4.07 -8.70
C LEU A 112 20.47 -4.19 -10.24
N GLY A 113 21.46 -4.83 -10.87
CA GLY A 113 21.56 -4.93 -12.34
C GLY A 113 22.04 -3.64 -13.02
N LEU A 114 22.60 -2.69 -12.27
CA LEU A 114 23.11 -1.41 -12.73
C LEU A 114 24.62 -1.31 -12.48
N GLU A 115 25.31 -0.53 -13.31
CA GLU A 115 26.70 -0.18 -13.08
C GLU A 115 26.84 0.80 -11.90
N ALA A 116 28.05 0.86 -11.32
CA ALA A 116 28.41 1.88 -10.35
C ALA A 116 28.21 3.28 -10.95
N GLY A 117 27.66 4.20 -10.16
CA GLY A 117 27.36 5.56 -10.61
C GLY A 117 26.15 6.17 -9.92
N THR A 118 25.78 7.37 -10.38
CA THR A 118 24.61 8.11 -9.88
C THR A 118 23.53 8.11 -10.94
N TRP A 119 22.34 7.65 -10.54
CA TRP A 119 21.19 7.46 -11.40
C TRP A 119 20.05 8.37 -10.97
N LEU A 120 19.23 8.81 -11.94
CA LEU A 120 17.96 9.46 -11.62
C LEU A 120 16.99 8.39 -11.13
N ALA A 121 16.31 8.65 -10.01
CA ALA A 121 15.34 7.72 -9.46
C ALA A 121 14.07 8.44 -9.01
N VAL A 122 12.97 7.68 -8.96
CA VAL A 122 11.70 8.09 -8.37
C VAL A 122 11.42 7.20 -7.17
N LEU A 123 11.20 7.80 -6.02
CA LEU A 123 10.78 7.11 -4.82
C LEU A 123 9.33 7.43 -4.53
N SER A 124 8.49 6.40 -4.49
CA SER A 124 7.07 6.54 -4.18
C SER A 124 6.76 5.81 -2.88
N HIS A 125 5.92 6.41 -2.05
CA HIS A 125 5.41 5.85 -0.80
C HIS A 125 3.88 5.95 -0.81
N SER A 126 3.22 4.80 -0.87
CA SER A 126 1.77 4.69 -0.90
C SER A 126 1.35 3.32 -0.35
N GLY A 127 0.05 3.07 -0.30
CA GLY A 127 -0.53 1.87 0.29
C GLY A 127 -1.83 1.46 -0.37
N SER A 128 -2.67 0.72 0.36
CA SER A 128 -3.94 0.18 -0.15
C SER A 128 -5.12 1.17 -0.02
N ARG A 129 -4.81 2.42 0.32
CA ARG A 129 -5.72 3.56 0.36
C ARG A 129 -6.90 3.31 1.31
N GLY A 130 -8.03 3.97 1.06
CA GLY A 130 -9.21 3.85 1.90
C GLY A 130 -9.84 2.46 1.89
N SER A 131 -9.48 1.61 0.92
CA SER A 131 -10.00 0.24 0.83
C SER A 131 -9.30 -0.67 1.85
N GLY A 132 -7.97 -0.64 1.92
CA GLY A 132 -7.26 -1.42 2.94
C GLY A 132 -7.52 -0.95 4.37
N ALA A 133 -7.70 0.37 4.57
CA ALA A 133 -8.15 0.89 5.87
C ALA A 133 -9.51 0.33 6.32
N ALA A 134 -10.44 0.14 5.39
CA ALA A 134 -11.74 -0.45 5.68
C ALA A 134 -11.64 -1.96 5.97
N VAL A 135 -10.79 -2.70 5.24
CA VAL A 135 -10.49 -4.11 5.53
C VAL A 135 -9.87 -4.25 6.92
N ALA A 136 -8.80 -3.51 7.22
CA ALA A 136 -8.13 -3.54 8.51
C ALA A 136 -9.09 -3.22 9.67
N SER A 137 -9.92 -2.18 9.51
CA SER A 137 -10.92 -1.78 10.51
C SER A 137 -11.97 -2.87 10.74
N THR A 138 -12.47 -3.49 9.68
CA THR A 138 -13.47 -4.56 9.75
C THR A 138 -12.95 -5.75 10.54
N TYR A 139 -11.81 -6.31 10.13
CA TYR A 139 -11.29 -7.54 10.74
C TYR A 139 -10.65 -7.30 12.10
N SER A 140 -10.08 -6.10 12.36
CA SER A 140 -9.65 -5.74 13.72
C SER A 140 -10.81 -5.74 14.70
N LYS A 141 -11.97 -5.18 14.30
CA LYS A 141 -13.18 -5.19 15.15
C LYS A 141 -13.70 -6.60 15.38
N ARG A 142 -13.73 -7.45 14.34
CA ARG A 142 -14.13 -8.85 14.48
C ARG A 142 -13.21 -9.60 15.46
N ALA A 143 -11.90 -9.47 15.30
CA ALA A 143 -10.92 -10.06 16.22
C ALA A 143 -11.16 -9.62 17.68
N MET A 144 -11.37 -8.32 17.91
CA MET A 144 -11.67 -7.78 19.25
C MET A 144 -12.99 -8.28 19.84
N ASN A 145 -13.99 -8.54 19.01
CA ASN A 145 -15.29 -9.06 19.43
C ASN A 145 -15.22 -10.57 19.77
N LEU A 146 -14.38 -11.33 19.06
CA LEU A 146 -14.11 -12.74 19.34
C LEU A 146 -13.24 -12.96 20.60
N ARG A 147 -12.70 -11.88 21.16
CA ARG A 147 -11.86 -11.87 22.38
C ARG A 147 -12.40 -10.85 23.39
N PRO A 148 -13.62 -11.06 23.92
CA PRO A 148 -14.24 -10.12 24.85
C PRO A 148 -13.49 -10.04 26.19
N ASP A 149 -12.82 -11.12 26.57
CA ASP A 149 -12.07 -11.35 27.80
C ASP A 149 -10.66 -10.74 27.80
N LEU A 150 -10.14 -10.32 26.63
CA LEU A 150 -8.84 -9.65 26.57
C LEU A 150 -8.85 -8.35 27.40
N PRO A 151 -7.82 -8.13 28.24
CA PRO A 151 -7.62 -6.85 28.91
C PRO A 151 -7.64 -5.69 27.92
N ARG A 152 -8.14 -4.53 28.38
CA ARG A 152 -8.36 -3.36 27.52
C ARG A 152 -7.08 -2.94 26.80
N GLU A 153 -5.95 -3.00 27.49
CA GLU A 153 -4.61 -2.69 27.00
C GLU A 153 -4.11 -3.67 25.92
N LEU A 154 -4.66 -4.89 25.86
CA LEU A 154 -4.31 -5.92 24.88
C LEU A 154 -5.35 -6.06 23.76
N LYS A 155 -6.43 -5.27 23.75
CA LYS A 155 -7.48 -5.34 22.71
C LYS A 155 -6.92 -5.23 21.28
N HIS A 156 -5.91 -4.39 21.07
CA HIS A 156 -5.25 -4.24 19.77
C HIS A 156 -4.34 -5.42 19.37
N LEU A 157 -4.14 -6.39 20.25
CA LEU A 157 -3.48 -7.67 19.97
C LEU A 157 -4.48 -8.81 19.77
N ALA A 158 -5.78 -8.52 19.70
CA ALA A 158 -6.79 -9.53 19.37
C ALA A 158 -6.50 -10.14 18.00
N TRP A 159 -6.63 -11.46 17.92
CA TRP A 159 -6.24 -12.27 16.76
C TRP A 159 -7.42 -13.02 16.15
N LEU A 160 -7.22 -13.42 14.90
CA LEU A 160 -8.03 -14.38 14.18
C LEU A 160 -7.22 -15.67 14.02
N ASP A 161 -7.88 -16.80 14.21
CA ASP A 161 -7.31 -18.12 13.89
C ASP A 161 -7.33 -18.29 12.38
N LEU A 162 -6.21 -18.67 11.76
CA LEU A 162 -6.15 -18.81 10.31
C LEU A 162 -7.05 -19.94 9.80
N ASP A 163 -7.38 -20.95 10.60
CA ASP A 163 -8.32 -22.01 10.18
C ASP A 163 -9.81 -21.60 10.33
N SER A 164 -10.08 -20.44 10.93
CA SER A 164 -11.44 -19.92 11.05
C SER A 164 -11.91 -19.18 9.79
N GLU A 165 -13.23 -19.08 9.61
CA GLU A 165 -13.83 -18.30 8.51
C GLU A 165 -13.33 -16.85 8.53
N ASP A 166 -13.35 -16.18 9.68
CA ASP A 166 -12.85 -14.81 9.81
C ASP A 166 -11.36 -14.68 9.45
N GLY A 167 -10.54 -15.67 9.83
CA GLY A 167 -9.11 -15.69 9.50
C GLY A 167 -8.85 -15.86 8.01
N GLN A 168 -9.53 -16.81 7.37
CA GLN A 168 -9.44 -17.05 5.93
C GLN A 168 -9.94 -15.85 5.12
N GLU A 169 -11.08 -15.26 5.51
CA GLU A 169 -11.58 -14.05 4.87
C GLU A 169 -10.60 -12.88 5.00
N TYR A 170 -10.06 -12.63 6.21
CA TYR A 170 -9.08 -11.57 6.41
C TYR A 170 -7.82 -11.82 5.58
N TRP A 171 -7.32 -13.06 5.54
CA TRP A 171 -6.12 -13.41 4.80
C TRP A 171 -6.29 -13.14 3.30
N ALA A 172 -7.42 -13.54 2.72
CA ALA A 172 -7.75 -13.27 1.33
C ALA A 172 -7.88 -11.77 1.05
N ALA A 173 -8.61 -11.03 1.89
CA ALA A 173 -8.76 -9.58 1.73
C ALA A 173 -7.44 -8.83 1.91
N MET A 174 -6.63 -9.20 2.90
CA MET A 174 -5.31 -8.61 3.16
C MET A 174 -4.37 -8.85 1.97
N THR A 175 -4.39 -10.06 1.40
CA THR A 175 -3.58 -10.40 0.21
C THR A 175 -3.97 -9.53 -0.98
N LEU A 176 -5.27 -9.42 -1.28
CA LEU A 176 -5.77 -8.54 -2.35
C LEU A 176 -5.38 -7.07 -2.10
N MET A 177 -5.44 -6.58 -0.86
CA MET A 177 -4.98 -5.22 -0.52
C MET A 177 -3.47 -5.07 -0.70
N GLY A 178 -2.69 -6.12 -0.48
CA GLY A 178 -1.27 -6.16 -0.79
C GLY A 178 -0.97 -6.01 -2.28
N GLU A 179 -1.71 -6.72 -3.12
CA GLU A 179 -1.61 -6.62 -4.58
C GLU A 179 -2.06 -5.25 -5.08
N TYR A 180 -3.17 -4.72 -4.53
CA TYR A 180 -3.68 -3.39 -4.86
C TYR A 180 -2.71 -2.28 -4.44
N ALA A 181 -2.09 -2.39 -3.26
CA ALA A 181 -1.04 -1.46 -2.84
C ALA A 181 0.15 -1.49 -3.80
N ALA A 182 0.61 -2.67 -4.23
CA ALA A 182 1.68 -2.78 -5.23
C ALA A 182 1.30 -2.13 -6.57
N ALA A 183 0.06 -2.35 -7.04
CA ALA A 183 -0.47 -1.74 -8.26
C ALA A 183 -0.57 -0.21 -8.19
N ASN A 184 -0.74 0.39 -7.00
CA ASN A 184 -0.72 1.86 -6.85
C ASN A 184 0.63 2.50 -7.16
N HIS A 185 1.70 1.70 -7.23
CA HIS A 185 3.02 2.17 -7.63
C HIS A 185 3.37 1.81 -9.09
N ALA A 186 2.44 1.25 -9.86
CA ALA A 186 2.64 0.85 -11.25
C ALA A 186 2.34 1.98 -12.24
#